data_AF-A0A0F9CMH7-F1
#
_entry.id   AF-A0A0F9CMH7-F1
#
_cell.length_a   1.000
_cell.length_b   1.000
_cell.length_c   1.000
_cell.angle_alpha   90.00
_cell.angle_beta   90.00
_cell.angle_gamma   90.00
#
_symmetry.space_group_name_H-M   'P 1'
#
loop_
_entity.id
_entity.type
_entity.pdbx_description
1 polymer ?
#
loop_
_entity_poly.entity_id
_entity_poly.type
_entity_poly.pdbx_seq_one_letter_code
_entity_poly.pdbx_strand_id
1 'polypeptide(L)'
;MLGDIRNFERIKRATEGCDYVFNAAAIKHVSFSEYNPMEAISVNVNGLENIIEACFIQNVKKLVHISTDKAVVPTTVMGATKMLGERLCISRNLAKGSHITKISCVRFGNVLGSRGSIIPLIKNQIKNENIVTLT
;
A
#
# COMPACT_ATOMS: atom_id res chain seq x y z
N MET A 1 14.99 -9.05 6.46
CA MET A 1 13.96 -9.44 7.45
C MET A 1 12.77 -10.00 6.69
N LEU A 2 12.35 -11.25 6.95
CA LEU A 2 11.12 -11.82 6.36
C LEU A 2 9.91 -11.45 7.21
N GLY A 3 8.80 -11.02 6.63
CA GLY A 3 7.61 -10.64 7.40
C GLY A 3 6.43 -10.26 6.51
N ASP A 4 5.26 -10.16 7.15
CA ASP A 4 3.99 -9.77 6.54
C ASP A 4 3.37 -8.66 7.39
N ILE A 5 2.86 -7.62 6.74
CA ILE A 5 2.22 -6.46 7.40
C ILE A 5 0.94 -6.84 8.14
N ARG A 6 0.35 -7.99 7.84
CA ARG A 6 -0.77 -8.57 8.57
C ARG A 6 -0.36 -9.10 9.95
N ASN A 7 0.93 -9.35 10.19
CA ASN A 7 1.44 -9.78 11.48
C ASN A 7 1.99 -8.59 12.28
N PHE A 8 1.18 -8.06 13.20
CA PHE A 8 1.53 -6.90 14.00
C PHE A 8 2.83 -7.08 14.81
N GLU A 9 3.01 -8.20 15.51
CA GLU A 9 4.22 -8.47 16.30
C GLU A 9 5.48 -8.44 15.43
N ARG A 10 5.37 -8.90 14.18
CA ARG A 10 6.49 -8.84 13.24
C ARG A 10 6.81 -7.41 12.84
N ILE A 11 5.80 -6.58 12.60
CA ILE A 11 5.99 -5.17 12.23
C ILE A 11 6.52 -4.36 13.42
N LYS A 12 6.00 -4.59 14.62
CA LYS A 12 6.49 -3.95 15.85
C LYS A 12 7.99 -4.17 16.07
N ARG A 13 8.49 -5.39 15.81
CA ARG A 13 9.94 -5.69 15.84
C ARG A 13 10.68 -5.06 14.66
N ALA A 14 10.06 -4.98 13.48
CA ALA A 14 10.68 -4.39 12.30
C ALA A 14 10.85 -2.87 12.39
N THR A 15 10.01 -2.20 13.16
CA THR A 15 10.05 -0.74 13.36
C THR A 15 10.86 -0.30 14.59
N GLU A 16 11.43 -1.24 15.35
CA GLU A 16 12.28 -0.93 16.50
C GLU A 16 13.53 -0.14 16.06
N GLY A 17 13.78 1.01 16.71
CA GLY A 17 14.89 1.89 16.40
C GLY A 17 14.78 2.64 15.05
N CYS A 18 13.66 2.53 14.34
CA CYS A 18 13.47 3.20 13.05
C CYS A 18 13.07 4.67 13.22
N ASP A 19 13.75 5.58 12.53
CA ASP A 19 13.33 6.99 12.46
C ASP A 19 12.21 7.22 11.43
N TYR A 20 12.25 6.48 10.32
CA TYR A 20 11.39 6.69 9.15
C TYR A 20 10.88 5.36 8.63
N VAL A 21 9.59 5.31 8.26
CA VAL A 21 8.97 4.13 7.68
C VAL A 21 8.29 4.50 6.36
N PHE A 22 8.56 3.72 5.32
CA PHE A 22 7.91 3.82 4.01
C PHE A 22 7.04 2.59 3.79
N ASN A 23 5.72 2.75 3.81
CA ASN A 23 4.80 1.66 3.55
C ASN A 23 4.50 1.57 2.04
N ALA A 24 5.22 0.65 1.37
CA ALA A 24 5.00 0.28 -0.03
C ALA A 24 4.26 -1.05 -0.21
N ALA A 25 3.93 -1.76 0.88
CA ALA A 25 3.31 -3.07 0.83
C ALA A 25 1.81 -2.94 0.52
N ALA A 26 1.34 -3.64 -0.52
CA ALA A 26 -0.04 -3.61 -0.96
C ALA A 26 -0.36 -4.72 -1.96
N ILE A 27 -1.63 -5.11 -2.03
CA ILE A 27 -2.21 -5.71 -3.24
C ILE A 27 -2.55 -4.57 -4.20
N LYS A 28 -1.84 -4.51 -5.33
CA LYS A 28 -1.94 -3.43 -6.33
C LYS A 28 -2.68 -3.81 -7.62
N HIS A 29 -2.98 -5.09 -7.81
CA HIS A 29 -3.63 -5.57 -9.03
C HIS A 29 -5.15 -5.49 -8.88
N VAL A 30 -5.79 -4.76 -9.79
CA VAL A 30 -7.25 -4.55 -9.78
C VAL A 30 -7.99 -5.90 -9.81
N SER A 31 -7.70 -6.74 -10.79
CA SER A 31 -8.35 -8.06 -10.94
C SER A 31 -8.22 -8.92 -9.68
N PHE A 32 -7.03 -9.01 -9.10
CA PHE A 32 -6.83 -9.82 -7.89
C PHE A 32 -7.61 -9.28 -6.70
N SER A 33 -7.69 -7.96 -6.54
CA SER A 33 -8.52 -7.35 -5.50
C SER A 33 -10.02 -7.55 -5.71
N GLU A 34 -10.50 -7.58 -6.96
CA GLU A 34 -11.92 -7.87 -7.25
C GLU A 34 -12.27 -9.33 -6.91
N TYR A 35 -11.40 -10.28 -7.27
CA TYR A 35 -11.63 -11.69 -6.95
C TYR A 35 -11.38 -12.03 -5.48
N ASN A 36 -10.52 -11.27 -4.78
CA ASN A 36 -10.10 -11.53 -3.40
C ASN A 36 -10.23 -10.26 -2.54
N PRO A 37 -11.44 -9.73 -2.36
CA PRO A 37 -11.63 -8.43 -1.70
C PRO A 37 -11.17 -8.44 -0.24
N MET A 38 -11.39 -9.56 0.47
CA MET A 38 -10.97 -9.70 1.86
C MET A 38 -9.46 -9.70 2.02
N GLU A 39 -8.71 -10.26 1.07
CA GLU A 39 -7.24 -10.19 1.07
C GLU A 39 -6.77 -8.76 0.80
N ALA A 40 -7.43 -8.03 -0.11
CA ALA A 40 -7.12 -6.63 -0.36
C ALA A 40 -7.37 -5.77 0.89
N ILE A 41 -8.47 -5.99 1.62
CA ILE A 41 -8.75 -5.31 2.88
C ILE A 41 -7.69 -5.68 3.94
N SER A 42 -7.42 -6.97 4.10
CA SER A 42 -6.47 -7.48 5.10
C SER A 42 -5.06 -6.89 4.91
N VAL A 43 -4.58 -6.81 3.67
CA VAL A 43 -3.27 -6.24 3.36
C VAL A 43 -3.30 -4.71 3.36
N ASN A 44 -4.17 -4.09 2.56
CA ASN A 44 -4.09 -2.65 2.29
C ASN A 44 -4.64 -1.80 3.44
N VAL A 45 -5.58 -2.31 4.24
CA VAL A 45 -6.24 -1.58 5.34
C VAL A 45 -5.74 -2.08 6.68
N ASN A 46 -5.95 -3.35 7.03
CA ASN A 46 -5.57 -3.86 8.34
C ASN A 46 -4.04 -3.88 8.52
N GLY A 47 -3.31 -4.28 7.46
CA GLY A 47 -1.86 -4.23 7.46
C GLY A 47 -1.29 -2.81 7.57
N LEU A 48 -1.99 -1.80 7.03
CA LEU A 48 -1.62 -0.39 7.25
C LEU A 48 -1.84 0.02 8.70
N GLU A 49 -2.96 -0.36 9.31
CA GLU A 49 -3.22 -0.06 10.73
C GLU A 49 -2.12 -0.65 11.62
N ASN A 50 -1.71 -1.90 11.37
CA ASN A 50 -0.60 -2.52 12.09
C ASN A 50 0.69 -1.70 12.00
N ILE A 51 1.00 -1.14 10.82
CA ILE A 51 2.18 -0.28 10.63
C ILE A 51 2.03 1.02 11.40
N ILE A 52 0.86 1.64 11.38
CA ILE A 52 0.60 2.90 12.10
C ILE A 52 0.80 2.67 13.62
N GLU A 53 0.17 1.64 14.18
CA GLU A 53 0.30 1.32 15.60
C GLU A 53 1.73 1.00 16.00
N ALA A 54 2.45 0.23 15.17
CA ALA A 54 3.86 -0.07 15.41
C ALA A 54 4.74 1.20 15.35
N CYS A 55 4.43 2.14 14.46
CA CYS A 55 5.14 3.42 14.39
C CYS A 55 4.88 4.28 15.64
N PHE A 56 3.65 4.31 16.14
CA PHE A 56 3.28 5.02 17.36
C PHE A 56 3.99 4.45 18.60
N ILE A 57 4.02 3.13 18.75
CA ILE A 57 4.69 2.44 19.86
C ILE A 57 6.20 2.70 19.83
N GLN A 58 6.81 2.63 18.65
CA GLN A 58 8.26 2.79 18.48
C GLN A 58 8.71 4.25 18.34
N ASN A 59 7.80 5.21 18.49
CA ASN A 59 8.08 6.64 18.34
C ASN A 59 8.79 6.98 17.02
N VAL A 60 8.40 6.32 15.93
CA VAL A 60 8.91 6.63 14.58
C VAL A 60 8.59 8.08 14.26
N LYS A 61 9.56 8.84 13.72
CA LYS A 61 9.38 10.28 13.44
C LYS A 61 8.41 10.52 12.30
N LYS A 62 8.50 9.74 11.21
CA LYS A 62 7.62 9.88 10.04
C LYS A 62 7.27 8.55 9.39
N LEU A 63 5.99 8.38 9.09
CA LEU A 63 5.45 7.32 8.25
C LEU A 63 4.98 7.91 6.92
N VAL A 64 5.44 7.35 5.80
CA VAL A 64 4.97 7.69 4.46
C VAL A 64 4.22 6.50 3.87
N HIS A 65 2.92 6.66 3.65
CA HIS A 65 2.08 5.65 3.01
C HIS A 65 1.96 5.90 1.50
N ILE A 66 2.12 4.84 0.71
CA ILE A 66 2.00 4.89 -0.75
C ILE A 66 0.59 4.48 -1.19
N SER A 67 -0.09 5.45 -1.81
CA SER A 67 -1.40 5.32 -2.45
C SER A 67 -1.30 5.51 -3.97
N THR A 68 -2.45 5.59 -4.64
CA THR A 68 -2.59 5.62 -6.10
C THR A 68 -3.64 6.65 -6.53
N ASP A 69 -3.49 7.17 -7.73
CA ASP A 69 -4.53 7.94 -8.43
C ASP A 69 -5.94 7.28 -8.40
N LYS A 70 -5.99 5.94 -8.45
CA LYS A 70 -7.22 5.13 -8.37
C LYS A 70 -7.95 5.19 -7.03
N ALA A 71 -7.38 5.85 -6.01
CA ALA A 71 -8.05 6.12 -4.75
C ALA A 71 -9.06 7.29 -4.85
N VAL A 72 -9.00 8.08 -5.92
CA VAL A 72 -9.94 9.18 -6.18
C VAL A 72 -11.19 8.63 -6.88
N VAL A 73 -12.35 8.76 -6.22
CA VAL A 73 -13.65 8.24 -6.71
C VAL A 73 -13.51 6.78 -7.20
N PRO A 74 -13.15 5.86 -6.29
CA PRO A 74 -12.76 4.51 -6.68
C PRO A 74 -13.98 3.73 -7.21
N THR A 75 -13.80 3.08 -8.36
CA THR A 75 -14.77 2.14 -8.95
C THR A 75 -14.37 0.67 -8.73
N THR A 76 -13.23 0.43 -8.08
CA THR A 76 -12.65 -0.91 -7.87
C THR A 76 -12.34 -1.13 -6.39
N VAL A 77 -12.32 -2.39 -5.94
CA VAL A 77 -11.92 -2.79 -4.59
C VAL A 77 -10.50 -2.33 -4.28
N MET A 78 -9.58 -2.44 -5.24
CA MET A 78 -8.20 -1.97 -5.07
C MET A 78 -8.17 -0.45 -4.79
N GLY A 79 -8.87 0.34 -5.60
CA GLY A 79 -9.00 1.78 -5.39
C GLY A 79 -9.69 2.12 -4.06
N ALA A 80 -10.76 1.40 -3.72
CA ALA A 80 -11.53 1.63 -2.49
C ALA A 80 -10.68 1.36 -1.24
N THR A 81 -9.92 0.26 -1.22
CA THR A 81 -9.01 -0.04 -0.09
C THR A 81 -7.90 1.00 0.05
N LYS A 82 -7.39 1.57 -1.07
CA LYS A 82 -6.41 2.66 -1.03
C LYS A 82 -7.02 3.99 -0.56
N MET A 83 -8.24 4.30 -0.98
CA MET A 83 -9.01 5.44 -0.44
C MET A 83 -9.21 5.29 1.08
N LEU A 84 -9.61 4.11 1.54
CA LEU A 84 -9.76 3.82 2.96
C LEU A 84 -8.42 3.96 3.71
N GLY A 85 -7.32 3.47 3.15
CA GLY A 85 -5.99 3.63 3.72
C GLY A 85 -5.59 5.11 3.87
N GLU A 86 -5.90 5.95 2.89
CA GLU A 86 -5.68 7.40 3.02
C GLU A 86 -6.52 8.03 4.14
N ARG A 87 -7.80 7.65 4.24
CA ARG A 87 -8.68 8.12 5.32
C ARG A 87 -8.18 7.67 6.69
N LEU A 88 -7.68 6.45 6.79
CA LEU A 88 -7.06 5.91 7.99
C LEU A 88 -5.84 6.74 8.39
N CYS A 89 -4.90 6.98 7.46
CA CYS A 89 -3.72 7.82 7.72
C CYS A 89 -4.10 9.23 8.20
N ILE A 90 -5.09 9.88 7.57
CA ILE A 90 -5.57 11.20 7.97
C ILE A 90 -6.17 11.15 9.38
N SER A 91 -7.06 10.19 9.63
CA SER A 91 -7.72 10.01 10.93
C SER A 91 -6.71 9.76 12.04
N ARG A 92 -5.80 8.80 11.86
CA ARG A 92 -4.77 8.47 12.85
C ARG A 92 -3.81 9.65 13.08
N ASN A 93 -3.46 10.43 12.05
CA ASN A 93 -2.61 11.61 12.23
C ASN A 93 -3.30 12.75 12.99
N LEU A 94 -4.62 12.88 12.87
CA LEU A 94 -5.42 13.84 13.64
C LEU A 94 -5.64 13.36 15.09
N ALA A 95 -5.88 12.07 15.28
CA ALA A 95 -6.21 11.46 16.57
C ALA A 95 -5.00 10.89 17.33
N LYS A 96 -3.77 11.26 16.96
CA LYS A 96 -2.54 10.67 17.50
C LYS A 96 -2.18 11.07 18.94
N GLY A 97 -2.93 11.97 19.57
CA GLY A 97 -2.65 12.45 20.92
C GLY A 97 -1.22 12.97 21.08
N SER A 98 -0.46 12.41 22.03
CA SER A 98 0.94 12.76 22.32
C SER A 98 1.97 12.06 21.43
N HIS A 99 1.57 11.15 20.54
CA HIS A 99 2.52 10.45 19.66
C HIS A 99 3.20 11.44 18.70
N ILE A 100 4.53 11.36 18.64
CA ILE A 100 5.34 12.28 17.82
C ILE A 100 5.25 11.98 16.32
N THR A 101 4.86 10.77 15.96
CA THR A 101 4.85 10.28 14.58
C THR A 101 4.02 11.18 13.68
N LYS A 102 4.60 11.62 12.57
CA LYS A 102 3.90 12.33 11.50
C LYS A 102 3.57 11.36 10.38
N ILE A 103 2.30 11.28 9.99
CA ILE A 103 1.87 10.40 8.89
C ILE A 103 1.63 11.25 7.64
N SER A 104 2.10 10.78 6.50
CA SER A 104 1.89 11.43 5.19
C SER A 104 1.51 10.39 4.15
N CYS A 105 0.64 10.78 3.21
CA CYS A 105 0.29 9.96 2.06
C CYS A 105 0.89 10.57 0.79
N VAL A 106 1.39 9.71 -0.10
CA VAL A 106 1.75 10.08 -1.47
C VAL A 106 0.89 9.27 -2.44
N ARG A 107 0.48 9.88 -3.55
CA ARG A 107 -0.27 9.20 -4.60
C ARG A 107 0.59 9.07 -5.84
N PHE A 108 0.66 7.87 -6.41
CA PHE A 108 1.30 7.63 -7.69
C PHE A 108 0.28 7.32 -8.79
N GLY A 109 0.59 7.73 -10.01
CA GLY A 109 -0.01 7.14 -11.20
C GLY A 109 0.63 5.79 -11.52
N ASN A 110 0.39 5.30 -12.73
CA ASN A 110 1.13 4.13 -13.21
C ASN A 110 2.63 4.43 -13.29
N VAL A 111 3.45 3.61 -12.63
CA VAL A 111 4.92 3.70 -12.72
C VAL A 111 5.37 2.92 -13.95
N LEU A 112 6.00 3.63 -14.90
CA LEU A 112 6.52 3.06 -16.14
C LEU A 112 7.51 1.92 -15.86
N GLY A 113 7.35 0.79 -16.57
CA GLY A 113 8.24 -0.37 -16.43
C GLY A 113 8.09 -1.15 -15.11
N SER A 114 7.13 -0.80 -14.25
CA SER A 114 6.94 -1.51 -12.99
C SER A 114 6.53 -2.98 -13.20
N ARG A 115 6.89 -3.84 -12.25
CA ARG A 115 6.60 -5.29 -12.32
C ARG A 115 5.10 -5.54 -12.53
N GLY A 116 4.77 -6.31 -13.57
CA GLY A 116 3.39 -6.66 -13.94
C GLY A 116 2.59 -5.53 -14.60
N SER A 117 3.25 -4.46 -15.06
CA SER A 117 2.62 -3.40 -15.84
C SER A 117 2.59 -3.72 -17.34
N ILE A 118 1.91 -2.86 -18.11
CA ILE A 118 1.65 -3.06 -19.54
C ILE A 118 2.92 -3.08 -20.40
N ILE A 119 3.93 -2.25 -20.11
CA ILE A 119 5.15 -2.16 -20.94
C ILE A 119 5.93 -3.49 -20.95
N PRO A 120 6.24 -4.11 -19.79
CA PRO A 120 6.81 -5.46 -19.76
C PRO A 120 5.93 -6.52 -20.43
N LEU A 121 4.61 -6.43 -20.27
CA LEU A 121 3.67 -7.39 -20.86
C LEU A 121 3.71 -7.33 -22.39
N ILE A 122 3.54 -6.15 -22.98
CA ILE A 122 3.58 -5.94 -24.43
C ILE A 122 4.94 -6.38 -24.98
N LYS A 123 6.05 -6.04 -24.32
CA LYS A 123 7.39 -6.44 -24.76
C LYS A 123 7.53 -7.97 -24.81
N ASN A 124 6.98 -8.68 -23.84
CA ASN A 124 6.99 -10.15 -23.82
C ASN A 124 6.04 -10.74 -24.88
N GLN A 125 4.87 -10.16 -25.07
CA GLN A 125 3.89 -10.58 -26.08
C GLN A 125 4.45 -10.44 -27.50
N ILE A 126 5.07 -9.30 -27.83
CA ILE A 126 5.75 -9.10 -29.13
C ILE A 126 6.85 -10.13 -29.32
N LYS A 127 7.65 -10.41 -28.28
CA LYS A 127 8.78 -11.34 -28.37
C LYS A 127 8.34 -12.80 -28.55
N ASN A 128 7.25 -13.22 -27.91
CA ASN A 128 6.86 -14.63 -27.83
C ASN A 128 5.75 -15.02 -28.81
N GLU A 129 4.78 -14.13 -29.03
CA GLU A 129 3.52 -14.45 -29.72
C GLU A 129 3.30 -13.59 -30.97
N ASN A 130 4.04 -12.49 -31.11
CA ASN A 130 3.88 -11.48 -32.19
C ASN A 130 2.44 -10.93 -32.31
N ILE A 131 1.66 -11.05 -31.23
CA ILE A 131 0.27 -10.59 -31.06
C ILE A 131 0.22 -9.77 -29.79
N VAL A 132 -0.52 -8.65 -29.78
CA VAL A 132 -0.65 -7.76 -28.62
C VAL A 132 -2.10 -7.70 -28.16
N THR A 133 -2.34 -7.86 -26.86
CA THR A 133 -3.68 -7.69 -26.27
C THR A 133 -3.92 -6.23 -25.92
N LEU A 134 -5.03 -5.66 -26.38
CA LEU A 134 -5.48 -4.31 -26.04
C LEU A 134 -6.81 -4.41 -25.27
N THR A 135 -6.95 -3.58 -24.23
CA THR A 135 -8.12 -3.51 -23.33
C THR A 135 -8.58 -2.08 -23.15
#